data_AF-A0A218Q426-F1
#
_entry.id   AF-A0A218Q426-F1
#
_cell.length_a   1.000
_cell.length_b   1.000
_cell.length_c   1.000
_cell.angle_alpha   90.00
_cell.angle_beta   90.00
_cell.angle_gamma   90.00
#
_symmetry.space_group_name_H-M   'P 1'
#
loop_
_entity.id
_entity.type
_entity.pdbx_description
1 polymer ?
#
loop_
_entity_poly.entity_id
_entity_poly.type
_entity_poly.pdbx_seq_one_letter_code
_entity_poly.pdbx_strand_id
1 'polypeptide(L)' 'MTPLNGRDGKSYTVQEKAVEILHQTGDRVLVRGTLQPGDRIVANGTHRVVPGQKVQPL' A
#
# COMPACT_ATOMS: atom_id res chain seq x y z
N MET A 1 25.11 -22.34 15.75
CA MET A 1 24.06 -21.44 16.29
C MET A 1 23.25 -20.96 15.11
N THR A 2 22.16 -21.64 14.78
CA THR A 2 21.34 -21.34 13.60
C THR A 2 20.14 -20.53 14.09
N PRO A 3 19.92 -19.28 13.66
CA PRO A 3 18.70 -18.59 14.03
C PRO A 3 17.53 -19.26 13.30
N LEU A 4 16.53 -19.62 14.09
CA LEU A 4 15.23 -20.11 13.65
C LEU A 4 14.39 -18.92 13.16
N ASN A 5 13.75 -19.14 12.01
CA ASN A 5 12.42 -18.66 11.68
C ASN A 5 12.25 -17.21 11.17
N GLY A 6 11.54 -17.06 10.06
CA GLY A 6 11.13 -15.77 9.53
C GLY A 6 10.40 -15.88 8.20
N ARG A 7 9.18 -16.44 8.23
CA ARG A 7 8.09 -16.41 7.22
C ARG A 7 8.48 -15.82 5.85
N ASP A 8 8.31 -16.60 4.79
CA ASP A 8 8.48 -16.22 3.38
C ASP A 8 7.40 -15.22 2.88
N GLY A 9 7.00 -14.29 3.73
CA GLY A 9 6.02 -13.26 3.46
C GLY A 9 6.53 -12.31 2.39
N LYS A 10 5.83 -12.25 1.26
CA LYS A 10 6.11 -11.29 0.19
C LYS A 10 6.13 -9.88 0.78
N SER A 11 7.30 -9.25 0.78
CA SER A 11 7.47 -7.85 1.18
C SER A 11 7.34 -6.95 -0.04
N TYR A 12 6.68 -5.81 0.13
CA TYR A 12 6.49 -4.79 -0.90
C TYR A 12 7.17 -3.51 -0.45
N THR A 13 7.67 -2.73 -1.39
CA THR A 13 8.20 -1.39 -1.11
C THR A 13 7.17 -0.37 -1.54
N VAL A 14 6.76 0.51 -0.64
CA VAL A 14 5.74 1.52 -0.93
C VAL A 14 6.32 2.60 -1.83
N GLN A 15 5.51 3.07 -2.78
CA GLN A 15 5.79 4.21 -3.64
C GLN A 15 4.63 5.20 -3.51
N GLU A 16 4.93 6.49 -3.51
CA GLU A 16 3.92 7.54 -3.56
C GLU A 16 3.51 7.79 -5.01
N LYS A 17 2.21 7.84 -5.25
CA LYS A 17 1.62 8.26 -6.51
C LYS A 17 0.58 9.33 -6.23
N ALA A 18 0.70 10.47 -6.91
CA ALA A 18 -0.30 11.52 -6.85
C ALA A 18 -1.59 11.07 -7.56
N VAL A 19 -2.73 11.32 -6.91
CA VAL A 19 -4.07 11.09 -7.46
C VAL A 19 -4.98 12.25 -7.09
N GLU A 20 -5.95 12.53 -7.95
CA GLU A 20 -7.01 13.50 -7.74
C GLU A 20 -8.28 12.80 -7.27
N ILE A 21 -8.96 13.35 -6.26
CA ILE A 21 -10.25 12.84 -5.79
C ILE A 21 -11.36 13.44 -6.65
N LEU A 22 -12.15 12.58 -7.28
CA LEU A 22 -13.30 12.99 -8.09
C LEU A 22 -14.60 12.97 -7.29
N HIS A 23 -14.78 11.96 -6.43
CA HIS A 23 -15.98 11.80 -5.61
C HIS A 23 -15.70 10.95 -4.38
N GLN A 24 -16.40 11.20 -3.28
CA GLN A 24 -16.33 10.40 -2.06
C GLN A 24 -17.73 10.05 -1.57
N THR A 25 -17.94 8.78 -1.21
CA THR A 25 -19.20 8.29 -0.65
C THR A 25 -18.90 7.30 0.48
N GLY A 26 -19.20 7.68 1.72
CA GLY A 26 -18.86 6.88 2.90
C GLY A 26 -17.36 6.57 2.94
N ASP A 27 -17.03 5.28 3.00
CA ASP A 27 -15.65 4.76 3.06
C ASP A 27 -15.03 4.50 1.67
N ARG A 28 -15.64 5.00 0.59
CA ARG A 28 -15.16 4.83 -0.78
C ARG A 28 -14.85 6.16 -1.43
N VAL A 29 -13.76 6.19 -2.18
CA VAL A 29 -13.31 7.36 -2.93
C VAL A 29 -13.06 6.97 -4.38
N LEU A 30 -13.66 7.72 -5.30
CA LEU A 30 -13.34 7.66 -6.72
C LEU A 30 -12.18 8.62 -6.99
N VAL A 31 -11.10 8.09 -7.54
CA VAL A 31 -9.88 8.86 -7.84
C VAL A 31 -9.48 8.75 -9.30
N ARG A 32 -8.74 9.75 -9.79
CA ARG A 32 -8.09 9.76 -11.10
C ARG A 32 -6.58 9.94 -10.93
N GLY A 33 -5.79 9.23 -11.73
CA GLY A 33 -4.34 9.37 -11.73
C GLY A 33 -3.67 8.28 -12.56
N THR A 34 -2.39 8.01 -12.30
CA THR A 34 -1.58 7.04 -13.05
C THR A 34 -1.55 5.65 -12.42
N LEU A 35 -2.65 5.25 -11.78
CA LEU A 35 -2.82 3.89 -11.24
C LEU A 35 -3.08 2.92 -12.41
N GLN A 36 -2.41 1.77 -12.38
CA GLN A 36 -2.53 0.75 -13.42
C GLN A 36 -3.31 -0.47 -12.90
N PRO A 37 -4.00 -1.22 -13.77
CA PRO A 37 -4.57 -2.50 -13.39
C PRO A 37 -3.49 -3.42 -12.79
N GLY A 38 -3.78 -3.98 -11.61
CA GLY A 38 -2.83 -4.82 -10.87
C GLY A 38 -1.97 -4.08 -9.84
N ASP A 39 -1.99 -2.74 -9.80
CA ASP A 39 -1.39 -1.98 -8.71
C ASP A 39 -2.04 -2.36 -7.36
N ARG A 40 -1.22 -2.61 -6.34
CA ARG A 40 -1.69 -2.80 -4.97
C ARG A 40 -1.64 -1.49 -4.21
N ILE A 41 -2.77 -1.07 -3.68
CA ILE A 41 -2.91 0.20 -2.97
C ILE A 41 -2.98 -0.06 -1.47
N VAL A 42 -2.27 0.76 -0.69
CA VAL A 42 -2.43 0.80 0.75
C VAL A 42 -3.71 1.56 1.07
N ALA A 43 -4.83 0.84 1.18
CA ALA A 43 -6.15 1.44 1.43
C ALA A 43 -6.37 1.74 2.92
N ASN A 44 -5.69 1.03 3.81
CA ASN A 44 -5.87 1.13 5.26
C ASN A 44 -4.53 0.91 5.96
N GLY A 45 -4.35 1.59 7.10
CA GLY A 45 -3.19 1.46 7.97
C GLY A 45 -3.38 2.31 9.22
N THR A 46 -2.88 1.87 10.36
CA THR A 46 -3.04 2.57 11.63
C THR A 46 -2.07 3.75 11.81
N HIS A 47 -1.11 3.92 10.89
CA HIS A 47 0.01 4.84 11.02
C HIS A 47 0.38 5.50 9.68
N ARG A 48 1.32 6.44 9.75
CA ARG A 48 1.96 7.08 8.58
C ARG A 48 2.71 6.05 7.73
N VAL A 49 2.44 6.05 6.44
CA VAL A 49 3.21 5.30 5.44
C VAL A 49 4.16 6.28 4.73
N VAL A 50 5.42 5.91 4.59
CA VAL A 50 6.43 6.73 3.91
C VAL A 50 6.96 6.03 2.65
N PRO A 51 7.27 6.76 1.57
CA PRO A 51 7.89 6.18 0.38
C PRO A 51 9.16 5.41 0.72
N GLY A 52 9.39 4.26 0.07
CA GLY A 52 10.54 3.40 0.33
C GLY A 52 10.39 2.48 1.55
N GLN A 53 9.30 2.60 2.32
CA GLN A 53 9.03 1.68 3.43
C GLN A 53 8.71 0.28 2.92
N LYS A 54 9.32 -0.74 3.56
CA LYS A 54 8.96 -2.14 3.34
C LYS A 54 7.74 -2.50 4.17
N VAL A 55 6.73 -3.05 3.52
CA VAL A 55 5.47 -3.49 4.14
C VAL A 55 5.15 -4.92 3.77
N GLN A 56 4.32 -5.57 4.57
CA GLN A 56 3.77 -6.89 4.29
C GLN A 56 2.25 -6.74 4.12
N PRO A 57 1.66 -7.34 3.07
CA PRO A 57 0.20 -7.39 2.98
C PRO A 57 -0.31 -8.30 4.11
N LEU A 58 -1.47 -7.96 4.64
CA LEU A 58 -2.22 -8.82 5.56
C LEU A 58 -2.84 -10.00 4.81
#